data_AF-A0A349PUB3-F1
#
_entry.id   AF-A0A349PUB3-F1
#
_cell.length_a   1.000
_cell.length_b   1.000
_cell.length_c   1.000
_cell.angle_alpha   90.00
_cell.angle_beta   90.00
_cell.angle_gamma   90.00
#
_symmetry.space_group_name_H-M   'P 1'
#
loop_
_entity.id
_entity.type
_entity.pdbx_description
1 polymer ?
#
loop_
_entity_poly.entity_id
_entity_poly.type
_entity_poly.pdbx_seq_one_letter_code
_entity_poly.pdbx_strand_id
1 'polypeptide(L)'
;MSEATRIPELFGSLVFNERTMEQYVPQSAMDVWRGCLKSGQPLPLSAANEIADAMKTWALEHGATHFTHWFQPLSGVTAEKHDS
;
A
#
# COMPACT_ATOMS: atom_id res chain seq x y z
N MET A 1 -29.51 -3.33 8.33
CA MET A 1 -28.43 -4.14 8.95
C MET A 1 -27.68 -3.25 9.92
N SER A 2 -27.38 -3.72 11.13
CA SER A 2 -26.66 -2.92 12.14
C SER A 2 -25.20 -2.72 11.74
N GLU A 3 -24.55 -1.64 12.19
CA GLU A 3 -23.12 -1.39 11.94
C GLU A 3 -22.23 -2.55 12.39
N ALA A 4 -22.55 -3.18 13.53
CA ALA A 4 -21.79 -4.30 14.07
C ALA A 4 -21.71 -5.50 13.10
N THR A 5 -22.74 -5.70 12.27
CA THR A 5 -22.78 -6.80 11.30
C THR A 5 -21.87 -6.57 10.08
N ARG A 6 -21.47 -5.32 9.82
CA ARG A 6 -20.64 -4.93 8.66
C ARG A 6 -19.15 -4.81 8.98
N ILE A 7 -18.75 -4.92 10.24
CA ILE A 7 -17.34 -4.79 10.68
C ILE A 7 -16.39 -5.69 9.87
N PRO A 8 -16.70 -6.98 9.59
CA PRO A 8 -15.80 -7.82 8.80
C PRO A 8 -15.57 -7.32 7.36
N GLU A 9 -16.56 -6.65 6.78
CA GLU A 9 -16.49 -6.09 5.42
C GLU A 9 -15.74 -4.75 5.40
N LEU A 10 -15.81 -3.99 6.49
CA LEU A 10 -15.17 -2.67 6.60
C LEU A 10 -13.71 -2.76 7.04
N PHE A 11 -13.35 -3.75 7.85
CA PHE A 11 -11.99 -3.89 8.35
C PHE A 11 -11.00 -4.16 7.21
N GLY A 12 -10.01 -3.29 7.05
CA GLY A 12 -8.96 -3.44 6.03
C GLY A 12 -9.43 -3.19 4.60
N SER A 13 -10.66 -2.71 4.38
CA SER A 13 -11.23 -2.47 3.04
C SER A 13 -10.49 -1.38 2.26
N LEU A 14 -9.90 -0.40 2.96
CA LEU A 14 -9.10 0.68 2.40
C LEU A 14 -7.60 0.49 2.70
N VAL A 15 -7.12 -0.76 2.63
CA VAL A 15 -5.70 -1.09 2.81
C VAL A 15 -5.20 -1.87 1.60
N PHE A 16 -4.15 -1.35 0.94
CA PHE A 16 -3.43 -2.05 -0.12
C PHE A 16 -2.47 -3.11 0.48
N ASN A 17 -3.05 -4.11 1.14
CA ASN A 17 -2.33 -5.21 1.77
C ASN A 17 -1.89 -6.25 0.72
N GLU A 18 -1.14 -7.29 1.15
CA GLU A 18 -0.62 -8.32 0.24
C GLU A 18 -1.73 -9.03 -0.58
N ARG A 19 -2.90 -9.30 0.01
CA ARG A 19 -4.03 -9.90 -0.71
C ARG A 19 -4.55 -8.97 -1.82
N THR A 20 -4.62 -7.67 -1.54
CA THR A 20 -4.97 -6.67 -2.54
C THR A 20 -3.86 -6.57 -3.59
N MET A 21 -2.58 -6.56 -3.19
CA MET A 21 -1.45 -6.52 -4.11
C MET A 21 -1.48 -7.68 -5.12
N GLU A 22 -1.85 -8.90 -4.71
CA GLU A 22 -1.99 -10.06 -5.61
C GLU A 22 -3.00 -9.85 -6.75
N GLN A 23 -3.94 -8.91 -6.61
CA GLN A 23 -4.94 -8.60 -7.64
C GLN A 23 -4.47 -7.54 -8.64
N TYR A 24 -3.50 -6.70 -8.26
CA TYR A 24 -3.09 -5.53 -9.05
C TYR A 24 -1.62 -5.58 -9.51
N VAL A 25 -0.74 -6.19 -8.72
CA VAL A 25 0.71 -6.21 -8.96
C VAL A 25 1.07 -7.44 -9.81
N PRO A 26 1.90 -7.29 -10.86
CA PRO A 26 2.42 -8.42 -11.62
C PRO A 26 3.12 -9.46 -10.72
N GLN A 27 2.91 -10.75 -11.01
CA GLN A 27 3.50 -11.83 -10.22
C GLN A 27 5.04 -11.72 -10.12
N SER A 28 5.70 -11.25 -11.18
CA SER A 28 7.15 -11.00 -11.20
C SER A 28 7.60 -10.01 -10.12
N ALA A 29 6.91 -8.87 -9.98
CA ALA A 29 7.21 -7.89 -8.94
C ALA A 29 6.83 -8.39 -7.55
N MET A 30 5.72 -9.14 -7.42
CA MET A 30 5.31 -9.77 -6.17
C MET A 30 6.39 -10.74 -5.64
N ASP A 31 6.97 -11.56 -6.51
CA ASP A 31 8.00 -12.52 -6.15
C ASP A 31 9.30 -11.81 -5.71
N VAL A 32 9.69 -10.76 -6.42
CA VAL A 32 10.83 -9.91 -6.03
C VAL A 32 10.59 -9.27 -4.67
N TRP A 33 9.41 -8.67 -4.45
CA TRP A 33 9.06 -8.02 -3.18
C TRP A 33 9.08 -9.01 -2.00
N ARG A 34 8.50 -10.21 -2.17
CA ARG A 34 8.57 -11.30 -1.17
C ARG A 34 10.00 -11.74 -0.90
N GLY A 35 10.84 -11.79 -1.94
CA GLY A 35 12.27 -12.09 -1.81
C GLY A 35 13.01 -11.03 -0.99
N CYS A 36 12.78 -9.75 -1.26
CA CYS A 36 13.37 -8.63 -0.51
C CYS A 36 12.96 -8.64 0.96
N LEU A 37 11.66 -8.89 1.25
CA LEU A 37 11.18 -9.01 2.62
C LEU A 37 11.88 -10.11 3.42
N LYS A 38 12.09 -11.28 2.81
CA LYS A 38 12.75 -12.42 3.48
C LYS A 38 14.25 -12.20 3.68
N SER A 39 14.90 -11.54 2.72
CA SER A 39 16.36 -11.38 2.70
C SER A 39 16.86 -10.08 3.35
N GLY A 40 15.97 -9.13 3.62
CA GLY A 40 16.31 -7.78 4.07
C GLY A 40 17.04 -6.94 3.01
N GLN A 41 17.03 -7.38 1.74
CA GLN A 41 17.68 -6.66 0.64
C GLN A 41 16.81 -5.49 0.16
N PRO A 42 17.42 -4.42 -0.36
CA PRO A 42 16.68 -3.31 -0.95
C PRO A 42 15.77 -3.78 -2.09
N LEU A 43 14.59 -3.17 -2.19
CA LEU A 43 13.66 -3.42 -3.30
C LEU A 43 14.22 -2.79 -4.59
N PRO A 44 14.37 -3.55 -5.68
CA PRO A 44 14.81 -3.01 -6.96
C PRO A 44 13.83 -1.95 -7.49
N LEU A 45 14.35 -0.90 -8.13
CA LEU A 45 13.54 0.22 -8.63
C LEU A 45 12.46 -0.23 -9.64
N SER A 46 12.75 -1.23 -10.48
CA SER A 46 11.79 -1.78 -11.44
C SER A 46 10.56 -2.37 -10.75
N ALA A 47 10.77 -3.25 -9.77
CA ALA A 47 9.69 -3.83 -8.98
C ALA A 47 8.96 -2.77 -8.14
N ALA A 48 9.69 -1.78 -7.61
CA ALA A 48 9.09 -0.66 -6.89
C ALA A 48 8.15 0.17 -7.78
N ASN A 49 8.53 0.45 -9.03
CA ASN A 49 7.69 1.19 -9.98
C ASN A 49 6.43 0.39 -10.35
N GLU A 50 6.54 -0.91 -10.62
CA GLU A 50 5.39 -1.77 -10.89
C GLU A 50 4.39 -1.79 -9.71
N ILE A 51 4.90 -1.88 -8.48
CA ILE A 51 4.07 -1.81 -7.27
C ILE A 51 3.44 -0.42 -7.10
N ALA A 52 4.18 0.65 -7.37
CA ALA A 52 3.68 2.02 -7.26
C ALA A 52 2.54 2.30 -8.25
N ASP A 53 2.67 1.85 -9.50
CA ASP A 53 1.64 2.00 -10.53
C ASP A 53 0.37 1.21 -10.18
N ALA A 54 0.52 -0.02 -9.67
CA ALA A 54 -0.58 -0.84 -9.18
C ALA A 54 -1.28 -0.19 -7.98
N MET A 55 -0.50 0.29 -7.00
CA MET A 55 -1.01 0.98 -5.80
C MET A 55 -1.77 2.25 -6.17
N LYS A 56 -1.25 3.04 -7.11
CA LYS A 56 -1.91 4.24 -7.63
C LYS A 56 -3.25 3.89 -8.28
N THR A 57 -3.28 2.86 -9.12
CA THR A 57 -4.50 2.42 -9.80
C THR A 57 -5.58 2.04 -8.78
N TRP A 58 -5.23 1.19 -7.80
CA TRP A 58 -6.14 0.82 -6.73
C TRP A 58 -6.62 2.04 -5.93
N ALA A 59 -5.72 2.96 -5.57
CA ALA A 59 -6.08 4.15 -4.80
C ALA A 59 -7.04 5.07 -5.57
N LEU A 60 -6.84 5.25 -6.88
CA LEU A 60 -7.73 6.02 -7.74
C LEU A 60 -9.14 5.41 -7.82
N GLU A 61 -9.25 4.08 -7.90
CA GLU A 61 -10.55 3.38 -7.86
C GLU A 61 -11.31 3.64 -6.54
N HIS A 62 -10.58 3.92 -5.46
CA HIS A 62 -11.11 4.27 -4.14
C HIS A 62 -11.23 5.79 -3.91
N GLY A 63 -11.07 6.60 -4.96
CA GLY A 63 -11.27 8.04 -4.92
C GLY A 63 -10.13 8.84 -4.28
N ALA A 64 -8.95 8.24 -4.10
CA ALA A 64 -7.79 8.97 -3.63
C ALA A 64 -7.33 10.00 -4.67
N THR A 65 -6.92 11.19 -4.21
CA THR A 65 -6.47 12.29 -5.09
C THR A 65 -5.06 12.77 -4.80
N HIS A 66 -4.48 12.35 -3.67
CA HIS A 66 -3.17 12.76 -3.20
C HIS A 66 -2.47 11.55 -2.59
N PHE A 67 -1.14 11.59 -2.54
CA PHE A 67 -0.34 10.64 -1.76
C PHE A 67 0.51 11.39 -0.74
N THR A 68 0.96 10.67 0.28
CA THR A 68 1.89 11.20 1.27
C THR A 68 2.79 10.08 1.79
N HIS A 69 4.01 10.43 2.15
CA HIS A 69 4.87 9.55 2.93
C HIS A 69 4.46 9.66 4.40
N TRP A 70 3.69 8.69 4.89
CA TRP A 70 3.30 8.65 6.29
C TRP A 70 4.42 8.01 7.13
N PHE A 71 4.95 8.76 8.10
CA PHE A 71 5.95 8.27 9.03
C PHE A 71 5.84 8.99 10.39
N GLN A 72 6.26 8.32 11.46
CA GLN A 72 6.35 8.92 12.79
C GLN A 72 7.79 9.39 13.05
N PRO A 73 8.07 10.70 13.06
CA PRO A 73 9.40 11.19 13.36
C PRO A 73 9.72 11.04 14.86
N LEU A 74 11.00 10.90 15.19
CA LEU A 74 11.49 10.80 16.57
C LEU A 74 11.36 12.10 17.39
N SER A 75 10.74 13.14 16.83
CA SER A 75 10.47 14.42 17.49
C SER A 75 9.22 14.40 18.38
N GLY A 76 8.47 13.30 18.43
CA GLY A 76 7.28 13.16 19.28
C GLY A 76 5.99 13.79 18.73
N VAL A 77 5.99 14.23 17.47
CA VAL A 77 4.83 14.79 16.76
C VAL A 77 4.71 14.17 15.38
N THR A 78 3.50 13.87 14.89
CA THR A 78 3.30 13.35 13.53
C THR A 78 3.71 14.40 12.50
N ALA A 79 4.56 14.04 11.54
CA ALA A 79 4.89 14.88 10.39
C ALA A 79 4.15 14.35 9.16
N GLU A 80 3.36 15.21 8.53
CA GLU A 80 2.71 14.92 7.25
C GLU A 80 3.32 15.83 6.18
N LYS A 81 3.69 15.27 5.03
CA LYS A 81 4.12 16.03 3.85
C LYS A 81 3.21 15.64 2.69
N HIS A 82 2.34 16.55 2.27
CA HIS A 82 1.54 16.36 1.07
C HIS A 82 2.38 16.76 -0.15
N ASP A 83 2.68 15.82 -1.03
CA ASP A 83 3.19 16.09 -2.37
C ASP A 83 2.00 16.01 -3.34
N SER A 84 1.78 17.07 -4.12
CA SER A 84 0.69 17.20 -5.11
C SER A 84 0.92 16.37 -6.36
#